data_AF-A0A969AH27-F1
#
_entry.id   AF-A0A969AH27-F1
#
_cell.length_a   1.000
_cell.length_b   1.000
_cell.length_c   1.000
_cell.angle_alpha   90.00
_cell.angle_beta   90.00
_cell.angle_gamma   90.00
#
_symmetry.space_group_name_H-M   'P 1'
#
loop_
_entity.id
_entity.type
_entity.pdbx_description
1 polymer ?
#
loop_
_entity_poly.entity_id
_entity_poly.type
_entity_poly.pdbx_seq_one_letter_code
_entity_poly.pdbx_strand_id
1 'polypeptide(L)'
;MRGLKSSPQGLKQIKEARERRELAIEREEWLDEASNFLLPVKNGKNIVPATVSIGTWKRFLQGTPVKPQYFKAFCQVLQLDWEEVVETEEKSSTIYDWDGAPNIPIFSERSKELHTLKQWLTTINVAW
;
A
#
# COMPACT_ATOMS: atom_id res chain seq x y z
N MET A 1 -7.04 -18.23 12.46
CA MET A 1 -6.14 -17.43 11.60
C MET A 1 -6.58 -15.99 11.63
N ARG A 2 -5.64 -15.06 11.83
CA ARG A 2 -5.90 -13.62 11.71
C ARG A 2 -6.14 -13.27 10.23
N GLY A 3 -7.08 -12.37 9.96
CA GLY A 3 -7.29 -11.86 8.62
C GLY A 3 -6.19 -10.89 8.21
N LEU A 4 -5.97 -10.74 6.90
CA LEU A 4 -5.14 -9.69 6.33
C LEU A 4 -6.00 -8.50 5.95
N LYS A 5 -5.49 -7.30 6.20
CA LYS A 5 -6.07 -6.03 5.76
C LYS A 5 -4.99 -5.19 5.08
N SER A 6 -5.42 -4.33 4.18
CA SER A 6 -4.53 -3.43 3.45
C SER A 6 -4.11 -2.26 4.34
N SER A 7 -2.86 -1.83 4.20
CA SER A 7 -2.41 -0.56 4.78
C SER A 7 -3.15 0.62 4.12
N PRO A 8 -3.13 1.84 4.71
CA PRO A 8 -3.71 3.02 4.08
C PRO A 8 -3.15 3.30 2.67
N GLN A 9 -1.83 3.11 2.48
CA GLN A 9 -1.18 3.23 1.17
C GLN A 9 -1.59 2.08 0.24
N GLY A 10 -1.66 0.85 0.75
CA GLY A 10 -2.13 -0.31 0.00
C GLY A 10 -3.56 -0.14 -0.52
N LEU A 11 -4.45 0.52 0.25
CA LEU A 11 -5.80 0.84 -0.22
C LEU A 11 -5.80 1.82 -1.40
N LYS A 12 -4.90 2.81 -1.42
CA LYS A 12 -4.74 3.71 -2.57
C LYS A 12 -4.30 2.90 -3.80
N GLN A 13 -3.31 2.02 -3.66
CA GLN A 13 -2.84 1.16 -4.75
C GLN A 13 -3.94 0.23 -5.29
N ILE A 14 -4.71 -0.40 -4.39
CA ILE A 14 -5.87 -1.23 -4.78
C ILE A 14 -6.88 -0.42 -5.59
N LYS A 15 -7.20 0.80 -5.13
CA LYS A 15 -8.15 1.67 -5.81
C LYS A 15 -7.67 2.04 -7.22
N GLU A 16 -6.41 2.46 -7.35
CA GLU A 16 -5.81 2.80 -8.65
C GLU A 16 -5.76 1.60 -9.60
N ALA A 17 -5.33 0.43 -9.13
CA ALA A 17 -5.26 -0.79 -9.94
C ALA A 17 -6.65 -1.20 -10.47
N ARG A 18 -7.69 -1.06 -9.63
CA ARG A 18 -9.08 -1.32 -10.03
C ARG A 18 -9.56 -0.33 -11.09
N GLU A 19 -9.27 0.97 -10.91
CA GLU A 19 -9.71 2.02 -11.84
C GLU A 19 -9.10 1.87 -13.23
N ARG A 20 -7.85 1.39 -13.34
CA ARG A 20 -7.21 1.09 -14.64
C ARG A 20 -7.94 0.03 -15.47
N ARG A 21 -8.73 -0.84 -14.84
CA ARG A 21 -9.48 -1.89 -15.55
C ARG A 21 -10.85 -1.42 -16.04
N GLU A 22 -11.32 -0.25 -15.62
CA GLU A 22 -12.63 0.32 -16.01
C GLU A 22 -13.83 -0.63 -15.81
N LEU A 23 -13.71 -1.62 -14.92
CA LEU A 23 -14.76 -2.57 -14.58
C LEU A 23 -15.53 -2.13 -13.33
N ALA A 24 -16.85 -2.27 -13.37
CA ALA A 24 -17.70 -1.99 -12.21
C ALA A 24 -17.39 -2.94 -11.05
N ILE A 25 -17.62 -2.50 -9.81
CA ILE A 25 -17.28 -3.28 -8.59
C ILE A 25 -18.10 -4.56 -8.46
N GLU A 26 -19.36 -4.52 -8.89
CA GLU A 26 -20.34 -5.63 -8.77
C GLU A 26 -20.18 -6.72 -9.83
N ARG A 27 -19.29 -6.51 -10.80
CA ARG A 27 -18.99 -7.45 -11.89
C ARG A 27 -18.47 -8.77 -11.33
N GLU A 28 -19.08 -9.88 -11.72
CA GLU A 28 -18.68 -11.23 -11.28
C GLU A 28 -17.30 -11.62 -11.82
N GLU A 29 -16.85 -10.98 -12.89
CA GLU A 29 -15.55 -11.17 -13.52
C GLU A 29 -14.39 -11.06 -12.52
N TRP A 30 -14.50 -10.19 -11.50
CA TRP A 30 -13.51 -10.11 -10.41
C TRP A 30 -13.43 -11.38 -9.56
N LEU A 31 -14.58 -12.02 -9.31
CA LEU A 31 -14.71 -13.20 -8.48
C LEU A 31 -14.27 -14.45 -9.24
N ASP A 32 -14.62 -14.52 -10.53
CA ASP A 32 -14.22 -15.60 -11.43
C ASP A 32 -12.70 -15.63 -11.58
N GLU A 33 -12.08 -14.48 -11.84
CA GLU A 33 -10.62 -14.38 -11.92
C GLU A 33 -9.95 -14.74 -10.60
N ALA A 34 -10.49 -14.25 -9.47
CA ALA A 34 -9.95 -14.58 -8.15
C ALA A 34 -10.02 -16.08 -7.85
N SER A 35 -11.08 -16.75 -8.29
CA SER A 35 -11.29 -18.19 -8.07
C SER A 35 -10.23 -19.05 -8.75
N ASN A 36 -9.61 -18.58 -9.85
CA ASN A 36 -8.50 -19.26 -10.52
C ASN A 36 -7.22 -19.32 -9.66
N PHE A 37 -7.08 -18.42 -8.67
CA PHE A 37 -5.93 -18.39 -7.76
C PHE A 37 -6.17 -19.12 -6.44
N LEU A 38 -7.37 -19.69 -6.24
CA LEU A 38 -7.73 -20.39 -5.01
C LEU A 38 -7.56 -21.90 -5.16
N LEU A 39 -7.01 -22.53 -4.11
CA LEU A 39 -6.94 -23.97 -4.05
C LEU A 39 -8.35 -24.57 -3.93
N PRO A 40 -8.65 -25.68 -4.64
CA PRO A 40 -9.93 -26.38 -4.51
C PRO A 40 -10.25 -26.77 -3.06
N VAL A 41 -11.53 -26.74 -2.72
CA VAL A 41 -12.03 -27.05 -1.38
C VAL A 41 -12.80 -28.36 -1.35
N LYS A 42 -12.77 -29.05 -0.21
CA LYS A 42 -13.58 -30.25 0.00
C LYS A 42 -15.02 -29.86 0.30
N ASN A 43 -15.95 -30.46 -0.44
CA ASN A 43 -17.38 -30.43 -0.17
C ASN A 43 -17.88 -31.87 0.01
N GLY A 44 -17.97 -32.31 1.26
CA GLY A 44 -18.22 -33.71 1.59
C GLY A 44 -17.12 -34.63 1.06
N LYS A 45 -17.47 -35.57 0.17
CA LYS A 45 -16.52 -36.48 -0.48
C LYS A 45 -15.91 -35.93 -1.78
N ASN A 46 -16.41 -34.79 -2.26
CA ASN A 46 -16.00 -34.20 -3.53
C ASN A 46 -15.00 -33.05 -3.31
N ILE A 47 -14.14 -32.82 -4.30
CA ILE A 47 -13.29 -31.63 -4.38
C ILE A 47 -13.92 -30.71 -5.42
N VAL A 48 -14.22 -29.47 -5.02
CA VAL A 48 -14.85 -28.46 -5.88
C VAL A 48 -13.96 -27.22 -6.00
N PRO A 49 -14.04 -26.46 -7.11
CA PRO A 49 -13.37 -25.18 -7.23
C PRO A 49 -13.73 -24.26 -6.05
N ALA A 50 -12.73 -23.59 -5.49
CA ALA A 50 -12.98 -22.59 -4.47
C ALA A 50 -13.53 -21.32 -5.11
N THR A 51 -14.60 -20.79 -4.54
CA THR A 51 -15.20 -19.53 -4.98
C THR A 51 -15.07 -18.47 -3.89
N VAL A 52 -15.26 -17.22 -4.29
CA VAL A 52 -15.28 -16.08 -3.39
C VAL A 52 -16.55 -15.27 -3.60
N SER A 53 -17.10 -14.73 -2.51
CA SER A 53 -18.33 -13.95 -2.57
C SER A 53 -18.07 -12.47 -2.84
N ILE A 54 -19.03 -11.80 -3.47
CA ILE A 54 -19.00 -10.34 -3.67
C ILE A 54 -18.83 -9.57 -2.35
N GLY A 55 -19.40 -10.09 -1.25
CA GLY A 55 -19.23 -9.51 0.07
C GLY A 55 -17.77 -9.54 0.56
N THR A 56 -17.02 -10.61 0.24
CA THR A 56 -15.59 -10.72 0.59
C THR A 56 -14.75 -9.76 -0.26
N TRP A 57 -15.10 -9.62 -1.55
CA TRP A 57 -14.49 -8.64 -2.44
C TRP A 57 -14.70 -7.19 -1.95
N LYS A 58 -15.94 -6.82 -1.60
CA LYS A 58 -16.24 -5.48 -1.05
C LYS A 58 -15.47 -5.20 0.24
N ARG A 59 -15.36 -6.18 1.14
CA ARG A 59 -14.55 -6.06 2.37
C ARG A 59 -13.07 -5.81 2.06
N PHE A 60 -12.50 -6.51 1.08
CA PHE A 60 -11.14 -6.29 0.62
C PHE A 60 -10.94 -4.85 0.12
N LEU A 61 -11.84 -4.36 -0.74
CA LEU A 61 -11.79 -2.98 -1.26
C LEU A 61 -11.95 -1.92 -0.16
N GLN A 62 -12.66 -2.23 0.91
CA GLN A 62 -12.86 -1.35 2.06
C GLN A 62 -11.70 -1.40 3.07
N GLY A 63 -10.70 -2.28 2.88
CA GLY A 63 -9.62 -2.48 3.85
C GLY A 63 -10.04 -3.21 5.12
N THR A 64 -11.17 -3.91 5.08
CA THR A 64 -11.61 -4.76 6.19
C THR A 64 -10.85 -6.10 6.13
N PRO A 65 -10.45 -6.68 7.27
CA PRO A 65 -9.75 -7.96 7.28
C PRO A 65 -10.50 -9.07 6.52
N VAL A 66 -9.80 -9.75 5.62
CA VAL A 66 -10.26 -10.95 4.90
C VAL A 66 -9.29 -12.11 5.09
N LYS A 67 -9.69 -13.35 4.77
CA LYS A 67 -8.79 -14.49 4.93
C LYS A 67 -7.56 -14.33 4.00
N PRO A 68 -6.36 -14.75 4.43
CA PRO A 68 -5.13 -14.56 3.65
C PRO A 68 -5.21 -15.06 2.20
N GLN A 69 -5.81 -16.23 1.97
CA GLN A 69 -5.96 -16.80 0.62
C GLN A 69 -6.76 -15.89 -0.32
N TYR A 70 -7.84 -15.27 0.18
CA TYR A 70 -8.66 -14.35 -0.62
C TYR A 70 -7.93 -13.03 -0.85
N PHE A 71 -7.26 -12.51 0.19
CA PHE A 71 -6.44 -11.31 0.07
C PHE A 71 -5.40 -11.46 -1.06
N LYS A 72 -4.63 -12.55 -1.02
CA LYS A 72 -3.61 -12.85 -2.02
C LYS A 72 -4.20 -13.02 -3.41
N ALA A 73 -5.29 -13.78 -3.55
CA ALA A 73 -5.97 -13.96 -4.83
C ALA A 73 -6.44 -12.63 -5.42
N PHE A 74 -7.03 -11.74 -4.62
CA PHE A 74 -7.45 -10.41 -5.08
C PHE A 74 -6.27 -9.52 -5.48
N CYS A 75 -5.15 -9.56 -4.76
CA CYS A 75 -3.93 -8.89 -5.18
C CYS A 75 -3.43 -9.41 -6.53
N GLN A 76 -3.48 -10.72 -6.79
CA GLN A 76 -3.10 -11.29 -8.09
C GLN A 76 -4.00 -10.81 -9.23
N VAL A 77 -5.31 -10.74 -9.00
CA VAL A 77 -6.29 -10.19 -9.97
C VAL A 77 -6.01 -8.73 -10.33
N LEU A 78 -5.53 -7.96 -9.34
CA LEU A 78 -5.14 -6.55 -9.51
C LEU A 78 -3.68 -6.38 -9.94
N GLN A 79 -2.94 -7.47 -10.12
CA GLN A 79 -1.51 -7.47 -10.45
C GLN A 79 -0.67 -6.67 -9.44
N LEU A 80 -1.01 -6.81 -8.16
CA LEU A 80 -0.32 -6.19 -7.04
C LEU A 80 0.44 -7.25 -6.24
N ASP A 81 1.60 -6.87 -5.70
CA ASP A 81 2.24 -7.67 -4.67
C ASP A 81 1.50 -7.50 -3.34
N TRP A 82 1.05 -8.62 -2.76
CA TRP A 82 0.27 -8.61 -1.54
C TRP A 82 1.11 -8.17 -0.32
N GLU A 83 2.43 -8.38 -0.33
CA GLU A 83 3.34 -8.00 0.76
C GLU A 83 3.53 -6.47 0.85
N GLU A 84 3.48 -5.80 -0.29
CA GLU A 84 3.55 -4.34 -0.37
C GLU A 84 2.24 -3.70 0.12
N VAL A 85 1.11 -4.31 -0.20
CA VAL A 85 -0.24 -3.79 0.09
C VAL A 85 -0.66 -4.05 1.54
N VAL A 86 -0.31 -5.20 2.11
CA VAL A 86 -0.77 -5.63 3.44
C VAL A 86 -0.23 -4.73 4.55
N GLU A 87 -1.07 -4.49 5.56
CA GLU A 87 -0.69 -3.81 6.78
C GLU A 87 0.19 -4.73 7.64
N THR A 88 1.41 -4.29 7.90
CA THR A 88 2.37 -4.95 8.79
C THR A 88 2.59 -4.06 10.00
N GLU A 89 3.03 -4.62 11.13
CA GLU A 89 3.23 -3.86 12.38
C GLU A 89 4.14 -2.63 12.16
N GLU A 90 5.18 -2.76 11.34
CA GLU A 90 6.07 -1.65 10.92
C GLU A 90 5.32 -0.52 10.18
N LYS A 91 4.37 -0.89 9.31
CA LYS A 91 3.56 0.04 8.50
C LYS A 91 2.39 0.66 9.28
N SER A 92 1.99 0.04 10.39
CA SER A 92 0.90 0.52 11.25
C SER A 92 1.32 1.72 12.11
N SER A 93 2.62 1.81 12.41
CA SER A 93 3.26 2.92 13.14
C SER A 93 3.67 4.10 12.26
N THR A 94 3.68 3.95 10.94
CA THR A 94 4.04 5.02 9.99
C THR A 94 2.84 5.88 9.59
N ILE A 95 2.08 6.39 10.55
CA ILE A 95 1.39 7.67 10.36
C ILE A 95 2.43 8.77 10.61
N TYR A 96 3.43 8.85 9.73
CA TYR A 96 4.12 10.11 9.51
C TYR A 96 3.45 10.74 8.31
N ASP A 97 2.58 11.70 8.60
CA ASP A 97 2.05 12.65 7.63
C ASP A 97 3.21 13.52 7.11
N TRP A 98 3.96 13.00 6.13
CA TRP A 98 4.93 13.78 5.36
C TRP A 98 4.25 14.67 4.31
N ASP A 99 2.93 14.54 4.11
CA ASP A 99 2.13 15.41 3.23
C ASP A 99 1.68 16.70 3.95
N GLY A 100 1.75 16.70 5.29
CA GLY A 100 1.59 17.85 6.18
C GLY A 100 2.90 18.57 6.54
N ALA A 101 4.03 18.21 5.92
CA ALA A 101 5.22 19.04 6.03
C ALA A 101 4.89 20.41 5.41
N PRO A 102 4.98 21.53 6.15
CA PRO A 102 4.79 22.83 5.54
C PRO A 102 5.78 22.94 4.38
N ASN A 103 5.28 23.26 3.18
CA ASN A 103 6.13 23.64 2.07
C ASN A 103 6.77 24.98 2.45
N ILE A 104 7.85 24.91 3.22
CA ILE A 104 8.62 26.07 3.65
C ILE A 104 9.69 26.29 2.58
N PRO A 105 9.54 27.27 1.67
CA PRO A 105 10.65 27.78 0.88
C PRO A 105 11.58 28.67 1.73
N ILE A 106 11.45 28.66 3.05
CA ILE A 106 12.16 29.54 3.98
C ILE A 106 13.14 28.71 4.81
N PHE A 107 14.02 27.99 4.14
CA PHE A 107 15.25 27.52 4.76
C PHE A 107 16.43 28.37 4.27
N SER A 108 16.26 29.70 4.31
CA SER A 108 17.26 30.70 3.91
C SER A 108 18.01 31.32 5.10
N GLU A 109 17.61 31.05 6.34
CA GLU A 109 18.25 31.68 7.51
C GLU A 109 19.67 31.16 7.80
N ARG A 110 19.99 29.90 7.47
CA ARG A 110 21.36 29.35 7.64
C ARG A 110 22.37 29.85 6.61
N SER A 111 21.95 30.64 5.61
CA SER A 111 22.89 31.23 4.64
C SER A 111 23.84 32.26 5.28
N LYS A 112 23.39 32.97 6.33
CA LYS A 112 24.23 33.90 7.10
C LYS A 112 25.32 33.18 7.89
N GLU A 113 24.97 32.06 8.53
CA GLU A 113 25.93 31.21 9.25
C GLU A 113 26.96 30.60 8.29
N LEU A 114 26.51 30.14 7.12
CA LEU A 114 27.39 29.58 6.08
C LEU A 114 28.33 30.64 5.49
N HIS A 115 27.86 31.88 5.33
CA HIS A 115 28.71 32.99 4.89
C HIS A 115 29.78 33.33 5.96
N THR A 116 29.38 33.36 7.23
CA THR A 116 30.29 33.61 8.36
C THR A 116 31.38 32.54 8.44
N LEU A 117 31.00 31.26 8.33
CA LEU A 117 31.96 30.14 8.29
C LEU A 117 32.94 30.25 7.12
N LYS A 118 32.46 30.63 5.92
CA LYS A 118 33.33 30.84 4.75
C LYS A 118 34.34 31.96 4.98
N GLN A 119 33.91 33.08 5.56
CA GLN A 119 34.82 34.20 5.87
C GLN A 119 35.89 33.82 6.89
N TRP A 120 35.55 33.02 7.91
CA TRP A 120 36.52 32.54 8.89
C TRP A 120 37.57 31.61 8.27
N LEU A 121 37.15 30.68 7.41
CA LEU A 121 38.06 29.79 6.68
C LEU A 121 39.04 30.56 5.79
N THR A 122 38.58 31.60 5.08
CA THR A 122 39.47 32.43 4.26
C THR A 122 40.41 33.27 5.11
N THR A 123 39.99 33.73 6.30
CA THR A 123 40.84 34.55 7.18
C THR A 123 41.96 33.73 7.81
N ILE A 124 41.71 32.46 8.16
CA ILE A 124 42.72 31.55 8.70
C ILE A 124 43.81 31.23 7.65
N ASN A 125 43.47 31.21 6.36
CA ASN A 125 44.39 30.85 5.29
C ASN A 125 45.31 32.00 4.81
N VAL A 126 45.21 33.19 5.41
CA VAL A 126 46.02 34.38 5.04
C VAL A 126 46.91 34.84 6.22
N ALA A 127 46.84 34.15 7.36
CA ALA A 127 47.68 34.40 8.53
C ALA A 127 48.73 33.29 8.71
N TRP A 128 49.60 33.12 7.70
CA TRP A 128 50.89 32.43 7.79
C TRP A 128 51.92 33.12 6.90
#